data_AF-A0A081QQ60-F1
#
_entry.id   AF-A0A081QQ60-F1
#
_cell.length_a   1.000
_cell.length_b   1.000
_cell.length_c   1.000
_cell.angle_alpha   90.00
_cell.angle_beta   90.00
_cell.angle_gamma   90.00
#
_symmetry.space_group_name_H-M   'P 1'
#
loop_
_entity.id
_entity.type
_entity.pdbx_description
1 polymer ?
#
loop_
_entity_poly.entity_id
_entity_poly.type
_entity_poly.pdbx_seq_one_letter_code
_entity_poly.pdbx_strand_id
1 'polypeptide(L)'
;MLFDERDLRVFDNADSRGYFEEILQSYYSKNYRASVVLLYSFVIYDLYNKLQTMASEGDSKATRKLSEINQMIQDDEKYSKVENEIIQFFKDNCALYFDRFTEDIDYLKNCRNKCAHLKVNDNSLFLPSDYHARMLICSMYDNILSVKAPFIMDLFSFVENDVEAYSQKILSVPENSIDESIITNIKNKYLERMTYDSLKKSYKTFIRLLLVSEDEHCEKNATGLYMFAYAITDYLIRKGHSNIFKDDGVLNVFSKIQIEKLKASNLKKNALVGLITTFPAVMDLLRSFEDVFSYISEYVLLKPKCLNHYRSFYPREKKTIYEYFKEHDELHSPLLIRNLYDTLKEDNSFNLVEFTELMAKSIPSYMGYYDADCFMDFFIENIKSFDLEHIKNIRNIYQSEPQCTNRRNHSSEDSKVKEYIDKLENPDLLDATETVPDAELNEDFPS
;
A
#
# COMPACT_ATOMS: atom_id res chain seq x y z
N MET A 1 14.28 0.20 -36.71
CA MET A 1 13.28 -0.88 -36.65
C MET A 1 12.43 -0.60 -35.43
N LEU A 2 11.10 -0.49 -35.58
CA LEU A 2 10.23 -0.03 -34.48
C LEU A 2 9.68 -1.18 -33.64
N PHE A 3 9.67 -2.41 -34.16
CA PHE A 3 9.12 -3.57 -33.47
C PHE A 3 10.17 -4.39 -32.71
N ASP A 4 11.46 -4.06 -32.84
CA ASP A 4 12.53 -4.67 -32.01
C ASP A 4 12.40 -4.26 -30.53
N GLU A 5 11.66 -3.19 -30.24
CA GLU A 5 11.36 -2.70 -28.89
C GLU A 5 10.15 -3.38 -28.25
N ARG A 6 9.35 -4.14 -29.02
CA ARG A 6 8.17 -4.83 -28.49
C ARG A 6 8.58 -6.11 -27.80
N ASP A 7 8.19 -6.21 -26.55
CA ASP A 7 8.54 -7.33 -25.71
C ASP A 7 7.76 -8.59 -26.12
N LEU A 8 8.43 -9.55 -26.77
CA LEU A 8 7.81 -10.85 -27.09
C LEU A 8 7.53 -11.70 -25.85
N ARG A 9 8.06 -11.33 -24.66
CA ARG A 9 7.77 -12.00 -23.38
C ARG A 9 6.31 -11.80 -22.93
N VAL A 10 5.55 -10.90 -23.57
CA VAL A 10 4.11 -10.77 -23.33
C VAL A 10 3.32 -12.00 -23.78
N PHE A 11 3.89 -12.88 -24.60
CA PHE A 11 3.26 -14.10 -25.09
C PHE A 11 3.78 -15.31 -24.30
N ASP A 12 2.91 -15.98 -23.53
CA ASP A 12 3.32 -17.07 -22.65
C ASP A 12 3.63 -18.37 -23.42
N ASN A 13 2.92 -18.61 -24.52
CA ASN A 13 3.11 -19.81 -25.35
C ASN A 13 3.98 -19.53 -26.60
N ALA A 14 4.68 -20.56 -27.05
CA ALA A 14 5.60 -20.45 -28.20
C ALA A 14 4.86 -20.17 -29.52
N ASP A 15 3.65 -20.72 -29.69
CA ASP A 15 2.87 -20.58 -30.93
C ASP A 15 2.46 -19.12 -31.16
N SER A 16 2.00 -18.43 -30.12
CA SER A 16 1.62 -17.00 -30.17
C SER A 16 2.80 -16.11 -30.52
N ARG A 17 4.00 -16.44 -30.01
CA ARG A 17 5.24 -15.76 -30.42
C ARG A 17 5.52 -16.00 -31.90
N GLY A 18 5.43 -17.24 -32.36
CA GLY A 18 5.62 -17.60 -33.76
C GLY A 18 4.63 -16.88 -34.69
N TYR A 19 3.35 -16.82 -34.34
CA TYR A 19 2.34 -16.10 -35.12
C TYR A 19 2.64 -14.60 -35.21
N PHE A 20 3.06 -13.97 -34.10
CA PHE A 20 3.42 -12.55 -34.12
C PHE A 20 4.70 -12.28 -34.91
N GLU A 21 5.71 -13.14 -34.79
CA GLU A 21 6.94 -13.08 -35.58
C GLU A 21 6.63 -13.18 -37.08
N GLU A 22 5.73 -14.07 -37.50
CA GLU A 22 5.30 -14.21 -38.89
C GLU A 22 4.63 -12.92 -39.43
N ILE A 23 3.80 -12.28 -38.60
CA ILE A 23 3.17 -10.98 -38.92
C ILE A 23 4.24 -9.90 -39.14
N LEU A 24 5.21 -9.81 -38.22
CA LEU A 24 6.30 -8.83 -38.30
C LEU A 24 7.22 -9.09 -39.49
N GLN A 25 7.57 -10.35 -39.75
CA GLN A 25 8.38 -10.74 -40.91
C GLN A 25 7.68 -10.33 -42.21
N SER A 26 6.38 -10.64 -42.33
CA SER A 26 5.56 -10.21 -43.47
C SER A 26 5.58 -8.69 -43.63
N TYR A 27 5.49 -7.94 -42.53
CA TYR A 27 5.46 -6.48 -42.56
C TYR A 27 6.82 -5.90 -43.02
N TYR A 28 7.93 -6.38 -42.46
CA TYR A 28 9.27 -5.93 -42.83
C TYR A 28 9.66 -6.33 -44.26
N SER A 29 9.13 -7.43 -44.78
CA SER A 29 9.25 -7.80 -46.20
C SER A 29 8.32 -6.99 -47.12
N LYS A 30 7.58 -6.00 -46.61
CA LYS A 30 6.62 -5.16 -47.35
C LYS A 30 5.41 -5.94 -47.89
N ASN A 31 5.11 -7.11 -47.33
CA ASN A 31 3.94 -7.92 -47.66
C ASN A 31 2.71 -7.45 -46.87
N TYR A 32 2.36 -6.17 -46.97
CA TYR A 32 1.38 -5.54 -46.08
C TYR A 32 -0.02 -6.18 -46.12
N ARG A 33 -0.45 -6.69 -47.27
CA ARG A 33 -1.71 -7.45 -47.38
C ARG A 33 -1.67 -8.72 -46.53
N ALA A 34 -0.58 -9.47 -46.60
CA ALA A 34 -0.40 -10.69 -45.83
C ALA A 34 -0.33 -10.36 -44.33
N SER A 35 0.44 -9.34 -43.95
CA SER A 35 0.53 -8.88 -42.55
C SER A 35 -0.83 -8.55 -41.95
N VAL A 36 -1.69 -7.81 -42.66
CA VAL A 36 -3.03 -7.46 -42.17
C VAL A 36 -3.93 -8.69 -42.03
N VAL A 37 -3.85 -9.63 -42.99
CA VAL A 37 -4.64 -10.87 -42.93
C VAL A 37 -4.20 -11.74 -41.76
N LEU A 38 -2.90 -11.97 -41.60
CA LEU A 38 -2.33 -12.74 -40.49
C LEU A 38 -2.64 -12.09 -39.14
N LEU A 39 -2.50 -10.76 -39.04
CA LEU A 39 -2.81 -10.01 -37.82
C LEU A 39 -4.26 -10.21 -37.38
N TYR A 40 -5.23 -10.08 -38.30
CA TYR A 40 -6.64 -10.29 -37.95
C TYR A 40 -6.91 -11.72 -37.49
N SER A 41 -6.37 -12.73 -38.18
CA SER A 41 -6.52 -14.13 -37.77
C SER A 41 -5.95 -14.36 -36.37
N PHE A 42 -4.78 -13.80 -36.08
CA PHE A 42 -4.16 -13.94 -34.76
C PHE A 42 -4.94 -13.21 -33.66
N VAL A 43 -5.51 -12.02 -33.96
CA VAL A 43 -6.40 -11.30 -33.03
C VAL A 43 -7.62 -12.13 -32.67
N ILE A 44 -8.30 -12.76 -33.65
CA ILE A 44 -9.46 -13.64 -33.36
C ILE A 44 -9.04 -14.84 -32.51
N TYR A 45 -7.92 -15.48 -32.87
CA TYR A 45 -7.38 -16.62 -32.13
C TYR A 45 -7.07 -16.26 -30.67
N ASP A 46 -6.40 -15.13 -30.45
CA ASP A 46 -6.05 -14.64 -29.12
C ASP A 46 -7.30 -14.28 -28.30
N LEU A 47 -8.28 -13.58 -28.89
CA LEU A 47 -9.57 -13.29 -28.25
C LEU A 47 -10.34 -14.57 -27.90
N TYR A 48 -10.33 -15.59 -28.76
CA TYR A 48 -10.95 -16.88 -28.48
C TYR A 48 -10.28 -17.61 -27.31
N ASN A 49 -8.94 -17.65 -27.28
CA ASN A 49 -8.20 -18.23 -26.15
C ASN A 49 -8.52 -17.49 -24.84
N LYS A 50 -8.60 -16.16 -24.89
CA LYS A 50 -8.98 -15.35 -23.73
C LYS A 50 -10.39 -15.64 -23.24
N LEU A 51 -11.33 -15.86 -24.16
CA LEU A 51 -12.69 -16.30 -23.83
C LEU A 51 -12.67 -17.66 -23.12
N GLN A 52 -11.85 -18.61 -23.58
CA GLN A 52 -11.66 -19.90 -22.91
C GLN A 52 -11.07 -19.74 -21.51
N THR A 53 -10.05 -18.89 -21.34
CA THR A 53 -9.48 -18.58 -20.02
C THR A 53 -10.54 -18.01 -19.08
N MET A 54 -11.32 -17.01 -19.53
CA MET A 54 -12.41 -16.42 -18.74
C MET A 54 -13.44 -17.48 -18.31
N ALA A 55 -13.84 -18.38 -19.22
CA ALA A 55 -14.75 -19.47 -18.90
C ALA A 55 -14.16 -20.43 -17.85
N SER A 56 -12.88 -20.81 -18.01
CA SER A 56 -12.19 -21.71 -17.08
C SER A 56 -12.00 -21.14 -15.68
N GLU A 57 -11.87 -19.81 -15.58
CA GLU A 57 -11.78 -19.09 -14.30
C GLU A 57 -13.17 -18.78 -13.70
N GLY A 58 -14.26 -19.28 -14.29
CA GLY A 58 -15.60 -19.27 -13.71
C GLY A 58 -16.54 -18.17 -14.21
N ASP A 59 -16.18 -17.43 -15.27
CA ASP A 59 -17.10 -16.46 -15.88
C ASP A 59 -18.26 -17.20 -16.57
N SER A 60 -19.45 -17.06 -15.99
CA SER A 60 -20.68 -17.68 -16.49
C SER A 60 -21.09 -17.20 -17.89
N LYS A 61 -20.85 -15.92 -18.22
CA LYS A 61 -21.17 -15.37 -19.55
C LYS A 61 -20.20 -15.89 -20.59
N ALA A 62 -18.91 -15.95 -20.24
CA ALA A 62 -17.89 -16.54 -21.10
C ALA A 62 -18.17 -18.02 -21.36
N THR A 63 -18.53 -18.78 -20.32
CA THR A 63 -18.91 -20.19 -20.43
C THR A 63 -20.06 -20.38 -21.41
N ARG A 64 -21.14 -19.59 -21.29
CA ARG A 64 -22.28 -19.66 -22.21
C ARG A 64 -21.88 -19.33 -23.65
N LYS A 65 -21.13 -18.23 -23.86
CA LYS A 65 -20.71 -17.83 -25.21
C LYS A 65 -19.75 -18.85 -25.83
N LEU A 66 -18.88 -19.48 -25.04
CA LEU A 66 -18.00 -20.53 -25.52
C LEU A 66 -18.78 -21.77 -25.98
N SER A 67 -19.85 -22.16 -25.26
CA SER A 67 -20.75 -23.22 -25.70
C SER A 67 -21.46 -22.87 -27.02
N GLU A 68 -21.94 -21.63 -27.17
CA GLU A 68 -22.54 -21.14 -28.41
C GLU A 68 -21.56 -21.23 -29.58
N ILE A 69 -20.33 -20.73 -29.42
CA ILE A 69 -19.29 -20.77 -30.45
C ILE A 69 -18.93 -22.21 -30.83
N ASN A 70 -18.77 -23.10 -29.85
CA ASN A 70 -18.48 -24.51 -30.12
C ASN A 70 -19.61 -25.18 -30.90
N GLN A 71 -20.87 -24.84 -30.63
CA GLN A 71 -22.01 -25.32 -31.40
C GLN A 71 -21.97 -24.79 -32.85
N MET A 72 -21.69 -23.49 -33.05
CA MET A 72 -21.54 -22.91 -34.39
C MET A 72 -20.45 -23.63 -35.21
N ILE A 73 -19.34 -23.99 -34.58
CA ILE A 73 -18.26 -24.75 -35.23
C ILE A 73 -18.72 -26.17 -35.59
N GLN A 74 -19.50 -26.83 -34.72
CA GLN A 74 -20.06 -28.16 -34.99
C GLN A 74 -21.08 -28.15 -36.13
N ASP A 75 -21.86 -27.07 -36.24
CA ASP A 75 -22.89 -26.88 -37.26
C ASP A 75 -22.31 -26.40 -38.62
N ASP A 76 -20.99 -26.37 -38.76
CA ASP A 76 -20.26 -25.88 -39.96
C ASP A 76 -20.69 -24.46 -40.36
N GLU A 77 -20.94 -23.61 -39.37
CA GLU A 77 -21.26 -22.20 -39.62
C GLU A 77 -20.06 -21.48 -40.27
N LYS A 78 -20.37 -20.48 -41.09
CA LYS A 78 -19.33 -19.65 -41.73
C LYS A 78 -18.40 -19.07 -40.68
N TYR A 79 -17.09 -19.30 -40.83
CA TYR A 79 -16.05 -18.73 -39.96
C TYR A 79 -16.23 -17.22 -39.72
N SER A 80 -16.63 -16.46 -40.74
CA SER A 80 -16.88 -15.02 -40.59
C SER A 80 -17.98 -14.66 -39.61
N LYS A 81 -18.95 -15.55 -39.35
CA LYS A 81 -19.94 -15.38 -38.28
C LYS A 81 -19.33 -15.68 -36.91
N VAL A 82 -18.58 -16.77 -36.79
CA VAL A 82 -17.89 -17.14 -35.55
C VAL A 82 -16.94 -16.02 -35.10
N GLU A 83 -16.15 -15.48 -36.03
CA GLU A 83 -15.26 -14.32 -35.80
C GLU A 83 -16.02 -13.12 -35.22
N ASN A 84 -17.23 -12.84 -35.73
CA ASN A 84 -18.04 -11.71 -35.29
C ASN A 84 -18.60 -11.94 -33.89
N GLU A 85 -19.07 -13.14 -33.57
CA GLU A 85 -19.59 -13.48 -32.25
C GLU A 85 -18.51 -13.35 -31.17
N ILE A 86 -17.27 -13.74 -31.49
CA ILE A 86 -16.12 -13.57 -30.59
C ILE A 86 -15.88 -12.07 -30.32
N ILE A 87 -15.75 -11.25 -31.36
CA ILE A 87 -15.51 -9.80 -31.20
C ILE A 87 -16.67 -9.15 -30.44
N GLN A 88 -17.92 -9.49 -30.80
CA GLN A 88 -19.10 -8.87 -30.22
C GLN A 88 -19.23 -9.18 -28.72
N PHE A 89 -18.88 -10.40 -28.30
CA PHE A 89 -18.84 -10.74 -26.88
C PHE A 89 -17.97 -9.77 -26.08
N PHE A 90 -16.76 -9.47 -26.57
CA PHE A 90 -15.84 -8.57 -25.87
C PHE A 90 -16.32 -7.13 -25.88
N LYS A 91 -16.89 -6.65 -26.99
CA LYS A 91 -17.51 -5.31 -27.05
C LYS A 91 -18.64 -5.17 -26.03
N ASP A 92 -19.50 -6.18 -25.92
CA ASP A 92 -20.69 -6.11 -25.06
C ASP A 92 -20.37 -6.33 -23.57
N ASN A 93 -19.38 -7.19 -23.25
CA ASN A 93 -19.13 -7.63 -21.88
C ASN A 93 -17.86 -7.04 -21.26
N CYS A 94 -16.95 -6.50 -22.07
CA CYS A 94 -15.69 -5.90 -21.64
C CYS A 94 -15.59 -4.42 -22.08
N ALA A 95 -16.72 -3.73 -22.18
CA ALA A 95 -16.84 -2.38 -22.76
C ALA A 95 -15.86 -1.34 -22.17
N LEU A 96 -15.66 -1.27 -20.84
CA LEU A 96 -14.71 -0.28 -20.26
C LEU A 96 -13.28 -0.44 -20.78
N TYR A 97 -12.96 -1.60 -21.35
CA TYR A 97 -11.70 -1.84 -22.02
C TYR A 97 -11.81 -1.64 -23.54
N PHE A 98 -12.73 -2.34 -24.19
CA PHE A 98 -12.82 -2.42 -25.66
C PHE A 98 -13.34 -1.14 -26.33
N ASP A 99 -14.10 -0.30 -25.65
CA ASP A 99 -14.66 0.93 -26.23
C ASP A 99 -13.57 1.88 -26.74
N ARG A 100 -12.40 1.85 -26.11
CA ARG A 100 -11.26 2.72 -26.44
C ARG A 100 -10.62 2.44 -27.81
N PHE A 101 -10.81 1.23 -28.35
CA PHE A 101 -10.16 0.78 -29.59
C PHE A 101 -11.10 -0.06 -30.46
N THR A 102 -12.41 0.04 -30.25
CA THR A 102 -13.42 -0.68 -31.06
C THR A 102 -13.34 -0.27 -32.52
N GLU A 103 -13.09 1.01 -32.81
CA GLU A 103 -12.88 1.51 -34.17
C GLU A 103 -11.68 0.85 -34.85
N ASP A 104 -10.60 0.58 -34.12
CA ASP A 104 -9.39 -0.06 -34.65
C ASP A 104 -9.66 -1.53 -35.02
N ILE A 105 -10.45 -2.26 -34.22
CA ILE A 105 -10.86 -3.63 -34.54
C ILE A 105 -11.73 -3.65 -35.80
N ASP A 106 -12.70 -2.73 -35.89
CA ASP A 106 -13.60 -2.65 -37.04
C ASP A 106 -12.84 -2.22 -38.29
N TYR A 107 -11.87 -1.33 -38.15
CA TYR A 107 -10.97 -0.94 -39.23
C TYR A 107 -10.07 -2.11 -39.67
N LEU A 108 -9.51 -2.89 -38.74
CA LEU A 108 -8.73 -4.09 -39.05
C LEU A 108 -9.55 -5.08 -39.86
N LYS A 109 -10.77 -5.40 -39.42
CA LYS A 109 -11.69 -6.30 -40.10
C LYS A 109 -12.01 -5.83 -41.52
N ASN A 110 -12.33 -4.54 -41.67
CA ASN A 110 -12.59 -3.94 -42.98
C ASN A 110 -11.36 -3.99 -43.89
N CYS A 111 -10.17 -3.73 -43.34
CA CYS A 111 -8.90 -3.79 -44.05
C CYS A 111 -8.59 -5.22 -44.50
N ARG A 112 -8.76 -6.21 -43.61
CA ARG A 112 -8.60 -7.65 -43.89
C ARG A 112 -9.54 -8.10 -45.01
N ASN A 113 -10.82 -7.72 -44.96
CA ASN A 113 -11.78 -8.07 -46.02
C ASN A 113 -11.35 -7.50 -47.38
N LYS A 114 -10.89 -6.25 -47.43
CA LYS A 114 -10.34 -5.65 -48.66
C LYS A 114 -9.06 -6.33 -49.14
N CYS A 115 -8.21 -6.79 -48.22
CA CYS A 115 -6.97 -7.50 -48.56
C CYS A 115 -7.23 -8.91 -49.10
N ALA A 116 -8.21 -9.63 -48.54
CA ALA A 116 -8.52 -11.01 -48.87
C ALA A 116 -9.44 -11.17 -50.09
N HIS A 117 -10.32 -10.19 -50.36
CA HIS A 117 -11.29 -10.27 -51.45
C HIS A 117 -10.95 -9.32 -52.61
N LEU A 118 -11.07 -9.83 -53.85
CA LEU A 118 -10.92 -9.03 -55.07
C LEU A 118 -12.01 -7.96 -55.16
N LYS A 119 -11.62 -6.71 -55.46
CA LYS A 119 -12.58 -5.69 -55.88
C LYS A 119 -13.01 -5.99 -57.31
N VAL A 120 -14.20 -6.57 -57.47
CA VAL A 120 -14.76 -6.97 -58.78
C VAL A 120 -14.91 -5.77 -59.73
N ASN A 121 -15.04 -4.54 -59.20
CA ASN A 121 -15.31 -3.36 -60.01
C ASN A 121 -14.07 -2.65 -60.59
N ASP A 122 -12.85 -2.98 -60.15
CA ASP A 122 -11.68 -2.11 -60.41
C ASP A 122 -10.38 -2.84 -60.82
N ASN A 123 -10.44 -4.14 -61.13
CA ASN A 123 -9.32 -5.01 -61.55
C ASN A 123 -8.01 -4.89 -60.72
N SER A 124 -8.07 -4.29 -59.53
CA SER A 124 -6.92 -3.99 -58.68
C SER A 124 -7.15 -4.53 -57.27
N LEU A 125 -6.09 -5.09 -56.70
CA LEU A 125 -6.09 -5.58 -55.33
C LEU A 125 -5.83 -4.41 -54.40
N PHE A 126 -6.63 -4.29 -53.33
CA PHE A 126 -6.37 -3.29 -52.31
C PHE A 126 -5.04 -3.58 -51.62
N LEU A 127 -4.16 -2.57 -51.58
CA LEU A 127 -2.87 -2.61 -50.90
C LEU A 127 -2.88 -1.58 -49.76
N PRO A 128 -2.87 -2.02 -48.49
CA PRO A 128 -2.71 -1.09 -47.38
C PRO A 128 -1.32 -0.44 -47.45
N SER A 129 -1.23 0.84 -47.06
CA SER A 129 0.06 1.51 -46.93
C SER A 129 0.82 0.99 -45.71
N ASP A 130 2.14 1.22 -45.71
CA ASP A 130 3.03 0.96 -44.58
C ASP A 130 2.46 1.50 -43.26
N TYR A 131 2.02 2.76 -43.28
CA TYR A 131 1.45 3.43 -42.11
C TYR A 131 0.20 2.72 -41.57
N HIS A 132 -0.73 2.32 -42.44
CA HIS A 132 -1.95 1.63 -42.00
C HIS A 132 -1.64 0.24 -41.43
N ALA A 133 -0.79 -0.54 -42.09
CA ALA A 133 -0.38 -1.85 -41.59
C ALA A 133 0.32 -1.72 -40.22
N ARG A 134 1.23 -0.75 -40.10
CA ARG A 134 1.95 -0.46 -38.87
C ARG A 134 1.02 -0.02 -37.74
N MET A 135 0.11 0.91 -38.01
CA MET A 135 -0.87 1.39 -37.01
C MET A 135 -1.72 0.24 -36.48
N LEU A 136 -2.21 -0.64 -37.37
CA LEU A 136 -3.01 -1.81 -36.99
C LEU A 136 -2.22 -2.79 -36.13
N ILE A 137 -0.99 -3.16 -36.53
CA ILE A 137 -0.09 -4.00 -35.72
C ILE A 137 0.15 -3.32 -34.38
N CYS A 138 0.32 -1.99 -34.37
CA CYS A 138 0.55 -1.24 -33.15
C CYS A 138 -0.62 -1.38 -32.18
N SER A 139 -1.80 -0.95 -32.62
CA SER A 139 -3.01 -0.96 -31.80
C SER A 139 -3.38 -2.36 -31.31
N MET A 140 -3.35 -3.38 -32.18
CA MET A 140 -3.74 -4.74 -31.77
C MET A 140 -2.78 -5.35 -30.77
N TYR A 141 -1.48 -5.06 -30.87
CA TYR A 141 -0.53 -5.51 -29.85
C TYR A 141 -0.77 -4.82 -28.52
N ASP A 142 -0.89 -3.49 -28.52
CA ASP A 142 -1.01 -2.69 -27.29
C ASP A 142 -2.35 -2.96 -26.58
N ASN A 143 -3.43 -3.15 -27.35
CA ASN A 143 -4.80 -3.23 -26.84
C ASN A 143 -5.40 -4.63 -26.82
N ILE A 144 -4.83 -5.61 -27.51
CA ILE A 144 -5.35 -6.98 -27.48
C ILE A 144 -4.22 -7.91 -27.04
N LEU A 145 -3.25 -8.14 -27.90
CA LEU A 145 -2.31 -9.26 -27.76
C LEU A 145 -1.44 -9.21 -26.50
N SER A 146 -1.02 -8.02 -26.05
CA SER A 146 -0.19 -7.87 -24.85
C SER A 146 -0.98 -7.93 -23.53
N VAL A 147 -2.32 -7.85 -23.58
CA VAL A 147 -3.17 -7.83 -22.39
C VAL A 147 -3.66 -9.22 -22.04
N LYS A 148 -3.55 -9.61 -20.78
CA LYS A 148 -3.91 -10.95 -20.29
C LYS A 148 -5.39 -11.02 -19.90
N ALA A 149 -6.02 -12.16 -20.19
CA ALA A 149 -7.33 -12.50 -19.63
C ALA A 149 -7.19 -13.03 -18.19
N PRO A 150 -8.27 -12.97 -17.37
CA PRO A 150 -9.57 -12.39 -17.66
C PRO A 150 -9.54 -10.86 -17.61
N PHE A 151 -10.44 -10.21 -18.37
CA PHE A 151 -10.65 -8.77 -18.26
C PHE A 151 -11.45 -8.48 -16.99
N ILE A 152 -10.75 -8.30 -15.87
CA ILE A 152 -11.38 -8.01 -14.58
C ILE A 152 -11.95 -6.58 -14.63
N MET A 153 -13.26 -6.46 -14.82
CA MET A 153 -13.95 -5.17 -14.86
C MET A 153 -14.41 -4.71 -13.48
N ASP A 154 -14.77 -5.67 -12.61
CA ASP A 154 -15.18 -5.45 -11.23
C ASP A 154 -14.47 -6.49 -10.37
N LEU A 155 -13.42 -6.09 -9.66
CA LEU A 155 -12.60 -7.06 -8.93
C LEU A 155 -13.42 -7.78 -7.86
N PHE A 156 -14.35 -7.09 -7.19
CA PHE A 156 -15.08 -7.64 -6.05
C PHE A 156 -15.86 -8.91 -6.43
N SER A 157 -16.44 -8.97 -7.64
CA SER A 157 -17.19 -10.15 -8.08
C SER A 157 -16.34 -11.41 -8.30
N PHE A 158 -15.01 -11.29 -8.37
CA PHE A 158 -14.10 -12.41 -8.55
C PHE A 158 -13.41 -12.84 -7.25
N VAL A 159 -13.33 -11.93 -6.27
CA VAL A 159 -12.45 -12.11 -5.11
C VAL A 159 -13.18 -12.22 -3.77
N GLU A 160 -14.50 -12.31 -3.77
CA GLU A 160 -15.31 -12.45 -2.55
C GLU A 160 -14.79 -13.58 -1.64
N ASN A 161 -14.58 -14.78 -2.20
CA ASN A 161 -14.03 -15.92 -1.47
C ASN A 161 -12.61 -15.66 -0.93
N ASP A 162 -11.78 -14.93 -1.68
CA ASP A 162 -10.42 -14.59 -1.23
C ASP A 162 -10.45 -13.53 -0.13
N VAL A 163 -11.37 -12.55 -0.20
CA VAL A 163 -11.63 -11.56 0.85
C VAL A 163 -12.04 -12.25 2.14
N GLU A 164 -12.94 -13.23 2.08
CA GLU A 164 -13.32 -14.03 3.24
C GLU A 164 -12.14 -14.85 3.77
N ALA A 165 -11.39 -15.51 2.90
CA ALA A 165 -10.24 -16.32 3.28
C ALA A 165 -9.13 -15.50 3.96
N TYR A 166 -8.86 -14.29 3.49
CA TYR A 166 -7.93 -13.37 4.18
C TYR A 166 -8.50 -12.89 5.51
N SER A 167 -9.80 -12.63 5.58
CA SER A 167 -10.44 -12.18 6.84
C SER A 167 -10.41 -13.25 7.93
N GLN A 168 -10.50 -14.54 7.55
CA GLN A 168 -10.36 -15.65 8.48
C GLN A 168 -8.93 -15.81 9.01
N LYS A 169 -7.92 -15.45 8.21
CA LYS A 169 -6.50 -15.56 8.58
C LYS A 169 -6.00 -14.34 9.35
N ILE A 170 -6.55 -13.16 9.05
CA ILE A 170 -6.08 -11.87 9.57
C ILE A 170 -7.15 -11.30 10.48
N LEU A 171 -6.92 -11.42 11.79
CA LEU A 171 -7.89 -11.02 12.80
C LEU A 171 -7.89 -9.51 13.10
N SER A 172 -6.83 -8.80 12.73
CA SER A 172 -6.70 -7.36 12.96
C SER A 172 -5.93 -6.66 11.83
N VAL A 173 -6.15 -5.35 11.69
CA VAL A 173 -5.35 -4.51 10.80
C VAL A 173 -3.91 -4.45 11.34
N PRO A 174 -2.89 -4.82 10.55
CA PRO A 174 -1.49 -4.81 11.01
C PRO A 174 -1.01 -3.40 11.32
N GLU A 175 -0.36 -3.21 12.48
CA GLU A 175 0.14 -1.89 12.92
C GLU A 175 1.51 -1.54 12.33
N ASN A 176 2.40 -2.51 12.11
CA ASN A 176 3.83 -2.24 11.83
C ASN A 176 4.33 -2.73 10.47
N SER A 177 3.76 -3.79 9.92
CA SER A 177 4.06 -4.25 8.57
C SER A 177 2.98 -5.22 8.10
N ILE A 178 2.60 -5.08 6.83
CA ILE A 178 1.77 -6.07 6.15
C ILE A 178 2.70 -7.13 5.57
N ASP A 179 2.26 -8.39 5.62
CA ASP A 179 2.93 -9.47 4.93
C ASP A 179 2.95 -9.20 3.42
N GLU A 180 4.13 -8.85 2.90
CA GLU A 180 4.33 -8.53 1.48
C GLU A 180 3.95 -9.69 0.56
N SER A 181 3.93 -10.94 1.05
CA SER A 181 3.50 -12.10 0.26
C SER A 181 2.01 -12.02 -0.07
N ILE A 182 1.18 -11.46 0.81
CA ILE A 182 -0.25 -11.24 0.57
C ILE A 182 -0.44 -10.22 -0.54
N ILE A 183 0.27 -9.09 -0.44
CA ILE A 183 0.19 -8.01 -1.44
C ILE A 183 0.69 -8.50 -2.80
N THR A 184 1.80 -9.24 -2.82
CA THR A 184 2.36 -9.85 -4.03
C THR A 184 1.39 -10.85 -4.66
N ASN A 185 0.72 -11.67 -3.85
CA ASN A 185 -0.29 -12.62 -4.34
C ASN A 185 -1.50 -11.91 -4.96
N ILE A 186 -2.07 -10.89 -4.28
CA ILE A 186 -3.18 -10.11 -4.83
C ILE A 186 -2.77 -9.44 -6.13
N LYS A 187 -1.58 -8.85 -6.17
CA LYS A 187 -1.03 -8.19 -7.35
C LYS A 187 -0.92 -9.15 -8.54
N ASN A 188 -0.22 -10.27 -8.37
CA ASN A 188 0.09 -11.19 -9.48
C ASN A 188 -1.16 -11.95 -9.95
N LYS A 189 -2.05 -12.31 -9.01
CA LYS A 189 -3.29 -13.03 -9.32
C LYS A 189 -4.31 -12.12 -10.02
N TYR A 190 -4.39 -10.85 -9.63
CA TYR A 190 -5.45 -9.95 -10.07
C TYR A 190 -4.95 -8.65 -10.71
N LEU A 191 -4.24 -7.81 -9.95
CA LEU A 191 -4.04 -6.40 -10.33
C LEU A 191 -3.22 -6.22 -11.61
N GLU A 192 -2.27 -7.11 -11.90
CA GLU A 192 -1.48 -7.07 -13.14
C GLU A 192 -2.31 -7.30 -14.42
N ARG A 193 -3.49 -7.89 -14.29
CA ARG A 193 -4.42 -8.17 -15.40
C ARG A 193 -5.45 -7.05 -15.57
N MET A 194 -5.42 -6.01 -14.72
CA MET A 194 -6.43 -4.96 -14.68
C MET A 194 -6.02 -3.72 -15.47
N THR A 195 -7.02 -3.12 -16.12
CA THR A 195 -6.89 -1.81 -16.75
C THR A 195 -6.91 -0.70 -15.70
N TYR A 196 -6.46 0.51 -16.06
CA TYR A 196 -6.58 1.67 -15.16
C TYR A 196 -8.03 1.93 -14.73
N ASP A 197 -9.00 1.85 -15.64
CA ASP A 197 -10.41 2.09 -15.33
C ASP A 197 -10.98 1.01 -14.41
N SER A 198 -10.58 -0.24 -14.63
CA SER A 198 -10.93 -1.37 -13.77
C SER A 198 -10.36 -1.21 -12.36
N LEU A 199 -9.08 -0.79 -12.25
CA LEU A 199 -8.44 -0.50 -10.97
C LEU A 199 -9.16 0.64 -10.26
N LYS A 200 -9.50 1.70 -10.98
CA LYS A 200 -10.23 2.85 -10.46
C LYS A 200 -11.62 2.47 -9.95
N LYS A 201 -12.36 1.67 -10.72
CA LYS A 201 -13.67 1.16 -10.28
C LYS A 201 -13.53 0.30 -9.03
N SER A 202 -12.57 -0.62 -9.03
CA SER A 202 -12.30 -1.52 -7.90
C SER A 202 -11.88 -0.75 -6.65
N TYR A 203 -10.98 0.23 -6.78
CA TYR A 203 -10.55 1.06 -5.66
C TYR A 203 -11.74 1.73 -4.97
N LYS A 204 -12.63 2.37 -5.74
CA LYS A 204 -13.86 2.97 -5.20
C LYS A 204 -14.75 1.94 -4.52
N THR A 205 -14.93 0.76 -5.11
CA THR A 205 -15.72 -0.32 -4.53
C THR A 205 -15.13 -0.77 -3.19
N PHE A 206 -13.85 -1.11 -3.14
CA PHE A 206 -13.20 -1.60 -1.92
C PHE A 206 -13.17 -0.55 -0.81
N ILE A 207 -12.84 0.71 -1.12
CA ILE A 207 -12.89 1.79 -0.11
C ILE A 207 -14.31 2.01 0.41
N ARG A 208 -15.33 1.98 -0.47
CA ARG A 208 -16.72 2.11 -0.06
C ARG A 208 -17.14 0.94 0.84
N LEU A 209 -16.83 -0.30 0.46
CA LEU A 209 -17.17 -1.48 1.24
C LEU A 209 -16.48 -1.48 2.60
N LEU A 210 -15.20 -1.07 2.64
CA LEU A 210 -14.39 -1.03 3.85
C LEU A 210 -14.81 0.10 4.81
N LEU A 211 -14.95 1.34 4.32
CA LEU A 211 -15.04 2.52 5.18
C LEU A 211 -16.46 3.12 5.28
N VAL A 212 -17.35 2.82 4.32
CA VAL A 212 -18.66 3.47 4.21
C VAL A 212 -19.83 2.48 4.42
N SER A 213 -19.69 1.24 3.97
CA SER A 213 -20.78 0.24 4.03
C SER A 213 -21.22 -0.05 5.45
N GLU A 214 -22.53 -0.25 5.64
CA GLU A 214 -23.14 -0.70 6.90
C GLU A 214 -23.48 -2.19 6.90
N ASP A 215 -23.14 -2.89 5.82
CA ASP A 215 -23.39 -4.31 5.68
C ASP A 215 -22.57 -5.12 6.70
N GLU A 216 -23.24 -5.96 7.49
CA GLU A 216 -22.62 -6.83 8.49
C GLU A 216 -21.60 -7.79 7.86
N HIS A 217 -21.86 -8.23 6.64
CA HIS A 217 -20.92 -9.05 5.88
C HIS A 217 -19.63 -8.30 5.55
N CYS A 218 -19.72 -6.98 5.29
CA CYS A 218 -18.53 -6.15 5.09
C CYS A 218 -17.74 -5.97 6.40
N GLU A 219 -18.40 -5.79 7.54
CA GLU A 219 -17.73 -5.69 8.84
C GLU A 219 -17.03 -6.99 9.22
N LYS A 220 -17.70 -8.13 9.02
CA LYS A 220 -17.10 -9.46 9.25
C LYS A 220 -15.85 -9.69 8.41
N ASN A 221 -15.81 -9.13 7.20
CA ASN A 221 -14.73 -9.30 6.24
C ASN A 221 -13.84 -8.04 6.08
N ALA A 222 -13.84 -7.15 7.06
CA ALA A 222 -13.16 -5.86 6.96
C ALA A 222 -11.64 -5.98 6.77
N THR A 223 -11.00 -6.98 7.38
CA THR A 223 -9.55 -7.19 7.24
C THR A 223 -9.17 -7.66 5.83
N GLY A 224 -9.94 -8.55 5.21
CA GLY A 224 -9.75 -8.92 3.81
C GLY A 224 -10.00 -7.73 2.87
N LEU A 225 -11.06 -6.97 3.10
CA LEU A 225 -11.33 -5.73 2.35
C LEU A 225 -10.17 -4.73 2.48
N TYR A 226 -9.59 -4.59 3.68
CA TYR A 226 -8.42 -3.76 3.91
C TYR A 226 -7.20 -4.25 3.12
N MET A 227 -6.91 -5.56 3.07
CA MET A 227 -5.78 -6.09 2.30
C MET A 227 -5.90 -5.77 0.81
N PHE A 228 -7.10 -5.90 0.24
CA PHE A 228 -7.34 -5.52 -1.15
C PHE A 228 -7.26 -4.01 -1.36
N ALA A 229 -7.86 -3.19 -0.48
CA ALA A 229 -7.76 -1.74 -0.56
C ALA A 229 -6.30 -1.28 -0.49
N TYR A 230 -5.50 -1.86 0.40
CA TYR A 230 -4.08 -1.62 0.53
C TYR A 230 -3.32 -2.03 -0.74
N ALA A 231 -3.51 -3.26 -1.22
CA ALA A 231 -2.83 -3.77 -2.41
C ALA A 231 -3.13 -2.93 -3.67
N ILE A 232 -4.39 -2.53 -3.85
CA ILE A 232 -4.80 -1.65 -4.95
C ILE A 232 -4.13 -0.28 -4.81
N THR A 233 -4.08 0.28 -3.60
CA THR A 233 -3.44 1.59 -3.34
C THR A 233 -1.94 1.54 -3.66
N ASP A 234 -1.22 0.54 -3.13
CA ASP A 234 0.20 0.32 -3.40
C ASP A 234 0.46 0.17 -4.91
N TYR A 235 -0.33 -0.67 -5.58
CA TYR A 235 -0.19 -0.91 -7.01
C TYR A 235 -0.40 0.35 -7.86
N LEU A 236 -1.45 1.14 -7.56
CA LEU A 236 -1.73 2.41 -8.24
C LEU A 236 -0.56 3.39 -8.09
N ILE A 237 -0.01 3.53 -6.87
CA ILE A 237 1.12 4.42 -6.62
C ILE A 237 2.37 3.95 -7.37
N ARG A 238 2.71 2.65 -7.30
CA ARG A 238 3.88 2.08 -7.98
C ARG A 238 3.80 2.19 -9.51
N LYS A 239 2.58 2.20 -10.08
CA LYS A 239 2.34 2.44 -11.51
C LYS A 239 2.31 3.92 -11.90
N GLY A 240 2.51 4.85 -10.96
CA GLY A 240 2.48 6.29 -11.22
C GLY A 240 1.07 6.85 -11.41
N HIS A 241 0.05 6.14 -10.95
CA HIS A 241 -1.36 6.49 -11.13
C HIS A 241 -1.94 7.37 -9.99
N SER A 242 -1.08 8.12 -9.28
CA SER A 242 -1.45 8.91 -8.10
C SER A 242 -2.52 9.99 -8.35
N ASN A 243 -2.77 10.39 -9.61
CA ASN A 243 -3.85 11.32 -9.94
C ASN A 243 -5.25 10.79 -9.58
N ILE A 244 -5.39 9.47 -9.39
CA ILE A 244 -6.66 8.86 -8.95
C ILE A 244 -7.16 9.43 -7.60
N PHE A 245 -6.25 9.87 -6.72
CA PHE A 245 -6.62 10.44 -5.42
C PHE A 245 -7.23 11.86 -5.52
N LYS A 246 -7.28 12.43 -6.73
CA LYS A 246 -7.97 13.69 -7.04
C LYS A 246 -9.24 13.47 -7.87
N ASP A 247 -9.60 12.22 -8.14
CA ASP A 247 -10.80 11.89 -8.92
C ASP A 247 -12.07 12.18 -8.14
N ASP A 248 -13.03 12.88 -8.75
CA ASP A 248 -14.32 13.21 -8.13
C ASP A 248 -15.07 11.97 -7.61
N GLY A 249 -14.99 10.85 -8.34
CA GLY A 249 -15.61 9.60 -7.94
C GLY A 249 -14.99 9.00 -6.67
N VAL A 250 -13.68 9.13 -6.50
CA VAL A 250 -12.96 8.70 -5.28
C VAL A 250 -13.23 9.67 -4.14
N LEU A 251 -13.14 10.97 -4.38
CA LEU A 251 -13.44 12.01 -3.39
C LEU A 251 -14.87 11.87 -2.86
N ASN A 252 -15.84 11.59 -3.73
CA ASN A 252 -17.22 11.32 -3.33
C ASN A 252 -17.35 10.10 -2.40
N VAL A 253 -16.54 9.06 -2.56
CA VAL A 253 -16.55 7.91 -1.62
C VAL A 253 -16.02 8.35 -0.25
N PHE A 254 -14.89 9.06 -0.19
CA PHE A 254 -14.32 9.52 1.07
C PHE A 254 -15.22 10.54 1.79
N SER A 255 -15.93 11.39 1.04
CA SER A 255 -16.91 12.35 1.60
C SER A 255 -18.05 11.68 2.38
N LYS A 256 -18.30 10.38 2.15
CA LYS A 256 -19.36 9.60 2.79
C LYS A 256 -18.89 8.87 4.05
N ILE A 257 -17.62 8.99 4.42
CA ILE A 257 -17.10 8.40 5.66
C ILE A 257 -17.72 9.15 6.84
N GLN A 258 -18.39 8.40 7.73
CA GLN A 258 -19.06 8.96 8.90
C GLN A 258 -18.22 8.73 10.16
N ILE A 259 -17.94 9.81 10.90
CA ILE A 259 -17.15 9.77 12.14
C ILE A 259 -17.77 8.82 13.17
N GLU A 260 -19.09 8.84 13.35
CA GLU A 260 -19.77 7.97 14.32
C GLU A 260 -19.59 6.47 14.01
N LYS A 261 -19.45 6.13 12.73
CA LYS A 261 -19.17 4.74 12.30
C LYS A 261 -17.72 4.35 12.55
N LEU A 262 -16.78 5.29 12.37
CA LEU A 262 -15.38 5.07 12.75
C LEU A 262 -15.22 4.91 14.26
N LYS A 263 -15.97 5.68 15.07
CA LYS A 263 -16.00 5.52 16.53
C LYS A 263 -16.55 4.15 16.93
N ALA A 264 -17.59 3.66 16.24
CA ALA A 264 -18.23 2.39 16.52
C ALA A 264 -17.42 1.15 16.08
N SER A 265 -16.58 1.26 15.04
CA SER A 265 -15.78 0.14 14.50
C SER A 265 -14.28 0.40 14.58
N ASN A 266 -13.61 -0.27 15.52
CA ASN A 266 -12.15 -0.24 15.64
C ASN A 266 -11.46 -0.73 14.36
N LEU A 267 -12.04 -1.70 13.66
CA LEU A 267 -11.48 -2.22 12.40
C LEU A 267 -11.50 -1.15 11.31
N LYS A 268 -12.62 -0.47 11.07
CA LYS A 268 -12.71 0.60 10.07
C LYS A 268 -11.78 1.75 10.37
N LYS A 269 -11.74 2.18 11.63
CA LYS A 269 -10.85 3.23 12.11
C LYS A 269 -9.38 2.85 11.91
N ASN A 270 -8.97 1.65 12.32
CA ASN A 270 -7.60 1.18 12.14
C ASN A 270 -7.26 0.98 10.66
N ALA A 271 -8.21 0.57 9.83
CA ALA A 271 -8.03 0.44 8.39
C ALA A 271 -7.78 1.81 7.73
N LEU A 272 -8.55 2.85 8.10
CA LEU A 272 -8.31 4.20 7.62
C LEU A 272 -6.94 4.72 8.09
N VAL A 273 -6.61 4.52 9.37
CA VAL A 273 -5.30 4.89 9.93
C VAL A 273 -4.17 4.20 9.15
N GLY A 274 -4.25 2.88 8.95
CA GLY A 274 -3.24 2.11 8.22
C GLY A 274 -3.04 2.61 6.78
N LEU A 275 -4.12 2.98 6.09
CA LEU A 275 -4.02 3.54 4.74
C LEU A 275 -3.32 4.91 4.74
N ILE A 276 -3.70 5.84 5.62
CA ILE A 276 -3.15 7.20 5.60
C ILE A 276 -1.72 7.28 6.16
N THR A 277 -1.37 6.45 7.15
CA THR A 277 -0.01 6.45 7.70
C THR A 277 0.97 5.78 6.74
N THR A 278 0.50 4.82 5.92
CA THR A 278 1.34 4.15 4.93
C THR A 278 1.46 4.91 3.62
N PHE A 279 0.39 5.53 3.14
CA PHE A 279 0.34 6.16 1.83
C PHE A 279 0.13 7.68 1.94
N PRO A 280 1.19 8.51 1.77
CA PRO A 280 1.08 9.97 1.84
C PRO A 280 0.03 10.56 0.89
N ALA A 281 -0.16 9.95 -0.29
CA ALA A 281 -1.17 10.39 -1.24
C ALA A 281 -2.61 10.22 -0.72
N VAL A 282 -2.87 9.20 0.11
CA VAL A 282 -4.18 9.00 0.77
C VAL A 282 -4.33 9.94 1.97
N MET A 283 -3.25 10.21 2.70
CA MET A 283 -3.24 11.26 3.74
C MET A 283 -3.61 12.63 3.15
N ASP A 284 -2.99 13.01 2.04
CA ASP A 284 -3.26 14.28 1.36
C ASP A 284 -4.69 14.37 0.84
N LEU A 285 -5.24 13.24 0.34
CA LEU A 285 -6.66 13.15 0.02
C LEU A 285 -7.52 13.41 1.26
N LEU A 286 -7.22 12.75 2.38
CA LEU A 286 -8.03 12.84 3.60
C LEU A 286 -8.05 14.26 4.18
N ARG A 287 -6.96 15.03 4.04
CA ARG A 287 -6.89 16.45 4.45
C ARG A 287 -7.97 17.33 3.84
N SER A 288 -8.55 16.92 2.69
CA SER A 288 -9.64 17.65 2.05
C SER A 288 -10.99 17.50 2.79
N PHE A 289 -11.06 16.62 3.80
CA PHE A 289 -12.24 16.33 4.61
C PHE A 289 -11.98 16.69 6.07
N GLU A 290 -12.09 17.99 6.38
CA GLU A 290 -11.65 18.60 7.65
C GLU A 290 -12.13 17.86 8.90
N ASP A 291 -13.42 17.50 8.98
CA ASP A 291 -13.99 16.85 10.16
C ASP A 291 -13.40 15.45 10.40
N VAL A 292 -13.32 14.64 9.33
CA VAL A 292 -12.79 13.26 9.41
C VAL A 292 -11.29 13.30 9.67
N PHE A 293 -10.58 14.22 9.01
CA PHE A 293 -9.15 14.43 9.21
C PHE A 293 -8.85 14.83 10.66
N SER A 294 -9.59 15.80 11.21
CA SER A 294 -9.42 16.27 12.60
C SER A 294 -9.63 15.12 13.59
N TYR A 295 -10.74 14.39 13.46
CA TYR A 295 -11.04 13.23 14.31
C TYR A 295 -9.94 12.16 14.26
N ILE A 296 -9.48 11.77 13.07
CA ILE A 296 -8.45 10.74 12.93
C ILE A 296 -7.09 11.23 13.42
N SER A 297 -6.76 12.50 13.16
CA SER A 297 -5.50 13.09 13.64
C SER A 297 -5.43 13.08 15.16
N GLU A 298 -6.50 13.47 15.85
CA GLU A 298 -6.59 13.43 17.30
C GLU A 298 -6.50 11.99 17.83
N TYR A 299 -7.27 11.06 17.24
CA TYR A 299 -7.24 9.65 17.63
C TYR A 299 -5.86 9.00 17.51
N VAL A 300 -5.09 9.37 16.49
CA VAL A 300 -3.74 8.84 16.29
C VAL A 300 -2.73 9.57 17.16
N LEU A 301 -2.73 10.90 17.16
CA LEU A 301 -1.68 11.70 17.76
C LEU A 301 -1.79 11.86 19.27
N LEU A 302 -2.94 11.56 19.88
CA LEU A 302 -3.08 11.47 21.34
C LEU A 302 -2.66 10.10 21.91
N LYS A 303 -2.05 9.23 21.09
CA LYS A 303 -1.42 7.99 21.56
C LYS A 303 0.10 8.17 21.59
N PRO A 304 0.76 7.98 22.75
CA PRO A 304 2.21 8.13 22.87
C PRO A 304 3.00 7.35 21.82
N LYS A 305 2.57 6.11 21.51
CA LYS A 305 3.24 5.25 20.51
C LYS A 305 3.11 5.72 19.06
N CYS A 306 2.15 6.58 18.76
CA CYS A 306 1.84 7.05 17.41
C CYS A 306 2.21 8.53 17.20
N LEU A 307 2.79 9.18 18.21
CA LEU A 307 3.19 10.58 18.17
C LEU A 307 4.25 10.84 17.08
N ASN A 308 5.06 9.84 16.74
CA ASN A 308 6.00 9.86 15.62
C ASN A 308 5.35 10.21 14.27
N HIS A 309 4.03 10.03 14.11
CA HIS A 309 3.29 10.43 12.91
C HIS A 309 2.93 11.93 12.87
N TYR A 310 3.26 12.74 13.88
CA TYR A 310 2.88 14.16 13.94
C TYR A 310 3.23 14.92 12.65
N ARG A 311 4.44 14.75 12.12
CA ARG A 311 4.85 15.43 10.88
C ARG A 311 4.18 14.87 9.62
N SER A 312 3.71 13.62 9.64
CA SER A 312 2.88 13.08 8.57
C SER A 312 1.50 13.74 8.53
N PHE A 313 0.92 14.06 9.69
CA PHE A 313 -0.35 14.79 9.80
C PHE A 313 -0.17 16.30 9.62
N TYR A 314 0.92 16.88 10.10
CA TYR A 314 1.14 18.33 10.13
C TYR A 314 2.52 18.73 9.56
N PRO A 315 2.75 18.49 8.24
CA PRO A 315 4.07 18.65 7.61
C PRO A 315 4.52 20.10 7.48
N ARG A 316 3.58 21.06 7.51
CA ARG A 316 3.83 22.49 7.34
C ARG A 316 3.52 23.31 8.60
N GLU A 317 3.12 22.64 9.67
CA GLU A 317 2.72 23.31 10.89
C GLU A 317 3.95 23.86 11.61
N LYS A 318 3.84 25.11 12.09
CA LYS A 318 4.94 25.75 12.81
C LYS A 318 5.19 25.08 14.15
N LYS A 319 4.11 24.66 14.82
CA LYS A 319 4.15 23.96 16.10
C LYS A 319 5.00 22.70 16.00
N THR A 320 5.95 22.56 16.91
CA THR A 320 6.83 21.38 16.97
C THR A 320 6.12 20.17 17.54
N ILE A 321 6.68 18.97 17.33
CA ILE A 321 6.14 17.75 17.95
C ILE A 321 6.24 17.82 19.48
N TYR A 322 7.29 18.47 19.99
CA TYR A 322 7.49 18.65 21.42
C TYR A 322 6.53 19.68 22.02
N GLU A 323 6.27 20.80 21.35
CA GLU A 323 5.23 21.75 21.75
C GLU A 323 3.85 21.09 21.77
N TYR A 324 3.52 20.32 20.72
CA TYR A 324 2.27 19.54 20.70
C TYR A 324 2.19 18.57 21.87
N PHE A 325 3.26 17.83 22.16
CA PHE A 325 3.33 16.93 23.31
C PHE A 325 3.06 17.65 24.64
N LYS A 326 3.64 18.83 24.85
CA LYS A 326 3.47 19.59 26.10
C LYS A 326 2.04 20.08 26.32
N GLU A 327 1.30 20.35 25.27
CA GLU A 327 -0.08 20.84 25.34
C GLU A 327 -1.13 19.74 25.61
N HIS A 328 -0.74 18.46 25.56
CA HIS A 328 -1.67 17.33 25.68
C HIS A 328 -1.24 16.36 26.79
N ASP A 329 -1.87 16.48 27.94
CA ASP A 329 -1.58 15.67 29.14
C ASP A 329 -1.76 14.16 28.89
N GLU A 330 -2.65 13.77 27.96
CA GLU A 330 -2.87 12.36 27.58
C GLU A 330 -1.63 11.68 27.00
N LEU A 331 -0.69 12.47 26.49
CA LEU A 331 0.58 11.97 25.98
C LEU A 331 1.62 11.74 27.07
N HIS A 332 1.39 12.27 28.27
CA HIS A 332 2.37 12.24 29.33
C HIS A 332 2.36 10.90 30.05
N SER A 333 2.88 9.87 29.38
CA SER A 333 2.86 8.47 29.86
C SER A 333 4.25 8.01 30.31
N PRO A 334 4.55 7.97 31.62
CA PRO A 334 5.85 7.55 32.11
C PRO A 334 6.15 6.07 31.78
N LEU A 335 5.12 5.21 31.73
CA LEU A 335 5.23 3.84 31.21
C LEU A 335 5.88 3.77 29.80
N LEU A 336 5.68 4.79 28.97
CA LEU A 336 6.18 4.87 27.60
C LEU A 336 7.31 5.90 27.44
N ILE A 337 7.93 6.35 28.54
CA ILE A 337 8.94 7.41 28.57
C ILE A 337 10.07 7.21 27.55
N ARG A 338 10.55 5.97 27.37
CA ARG A 338 11.61 5.65 26.39
C ARG A 338 11.15 5.88 24.96
N ASN A 339 9.95 5.39 24.60
CA ASN A 339 9.39 5.57 23.26
C ASN A 339 9.14 7.05 22.96
N LEU A 340 8.65 7.80 23.95
CA LEU A 340 8.44 9.24 23.86
C LEU A 340 9.77 9.98 23.69
N TYR A 341 10.78 9.64 24.50
CA TYR A 341 12.12 10.21 24.38
C TYR A 341 12.70 9.97 22.99
N ASP A 342 12.68 8.72 22.51
CA ASP A 342 13.18 8.39 21.17
C ASP A 342 12.45 9.12 20.05
N THR A 343 11.16 9.39 20.24
CA THR A 343 10.34 10.14 19.28
C THR A 343 10.63 11.64 19.31
N LEU A 344 10.93 12.21 20.48
CA LEU A 344 10.99 13.65 20.71
C LEU A 344 12.40 14.22 20.69
N LYS A 345 13.43 13.42 21.02
CA LYS A 345 14.82 13.89 21.23
C LYS A 345 15.46 14.59 20.03
N GLU A 346 15.02 14.27 18.82
CA GLU A 346 15.54 14.85 17.58
C GLU A 346 14.85 16.19 17.22
N ASP A 347 13.81 16.59 17.95
CA ASP A 347 13.17 17.89 17.73
C ASP A 347 14.03 19.02 18.30
N ASN A 348 14.26 20.08 17.51
CA ASN A 348 15.12 21.20 17.89
C ASN A 348 14.66 21.94 19.16
N SER A 349 13.36 21.85 19.51
CA SER A 349 12.81 22.47 20.72
C SER A 349 12.82 21.55 21.93
N PHE A 350 13.28 20.29 21.79
CA PHE A 350 13.29 19.31 22.85
C PHE A 350 14.21 19.74 24.00
N ASN A 351 13.69 19.62 25.23
CA ASN A 351 14.44 19.87 26.45
C ASN A 351 14.32 18.65 27.38
N LEU A 352 15.45 17.98 27.61
CA LEU A 352 15.49 16.76 28.43
C LEU A 352 15.06 16.99 29.88
N VAL A 353 15.42 18.15 30.47
CA VAL A 353 15.04 18.50 31.84
C VAL A 353 13.52 18.69 31.93
N GLU A 354 12.97 19.55 31.09
CA GLU A 354 11.52 19.84 31.05
C GLU A 354 10.72 18.55 30.79
N PHE A 355 11.16 17.73 29.83
CA PHE A 355 10.56 16.44 29.53
C PHE A 355 10.56 15.51 30.75
N THR A 356 11.71 15.37 31.43
CA THR A 356 11.84 14.46 32.56
C THR A 356 11.02 14.93 33.77
N GLU A 357 10.99 16.23 34.05
CA GLU A 357 10.14 16.79 35.10
C GLU A 357 8.64 16.55 34.83
N LEU A 358 8.23 16.72 33.57
CA LEU A 358 6.85 16.52 33.15
C LEU A 358 6.45 15.03 33.23
N MET A 359 7.35 14.11 32.87
CA MET A 359 7.15 12.67 33.11
C MET A 359 7.06 12.33 34.60
N ALA A 360 7.92 12.91 35.44
CA ALA A 360 7.89 12.68 36.89
C ALA A 360 6.54 13.13 37.50
N LYS A 361 6.04 14.30 37.08
CA LYS A 361 4.74 14.85 37.51
C LYS A 361 3.55 14.02 37.04
N SER A 362 3.71 13.27 35.95
CA SER A 362 2.64 12.51 35.32
C SER A 362 2.52 11.07 35.82
N ILE A 363 3.32 10.68 36.82
CA ILE A 363 3.20 9.38 37.47
C ILE A 363 1.84 9.31 38.19
N PRO A 364 0.98 8.34 37.87
CA PRO A 364 -0.35 8.25 38.49
C PRO A 364 -0.26 8.02 40.00
N SER A 365 -1.13 8.67 40.77
CA SER A 365 -1.22 8.49 42.22
C SER A 365 -1.87 7.16 42.65
N TYR A 366 -2.35 6.38 41.68
CA TYR A 366 -2.95 5.06 41.88
C TYR A 366 -2.47 4.10 40.80
N MET A 367 -2.04 2.89 41.20
CA MET A 367 -1.49 1.86 40.30
C MET A 367 -0.28 2.34 39.48
N GLY A 368 0.47 3.32 39.98
CA GLY A 368 1.59 3.96 39.29
C GLY A 368 2.95 3.30 39.49
N TYR A 369 3.03 2.12 40.13
CA TYR A 369 4.31 1.46 40.41
C TYR A 369 5.12 1.16 39.14
N TYR A 370 4.45 0.69 38.08
CA TYR A 370 5.12 0.40 36.80
C TYR A 370 5.61 1.68 36.10
N ASP A 371 4.79 2.74 36.11
CA ASP A 371 5.18 4.07 35.61
C ASP A 371 6.40 4.61 36.36
N ALA A 372 6.42 4.47 37.69
CA ALA A 372 7.50 4.90 38.56
C ALA A 372 8.80 4.09 38.35
N ASP A 373 8.69 2.79 38.06
CA ASP A 373 9.82 1.93 37.70
C ASP A 373 10.40 2.37 36.33
N CYS A 374 9.55 2.47 35.30
CA CYS A 374 9.97 2.91 33.96
C CYS A 374 10.60 4.30 33.97
N PHE A 375 10.03 5.23 34.75
CA PHE A 375 10.58 6.56 34.94
C PHE A 375 11.97 6.51 35.59
N MET A 376 12.11 5.82 36.73
CA MET A 376 13.37 5.83 37.48
C MET A 376 14.50 5.14 36.72
N ASP A 377 14.20 4.06 36.00
CA ASP A 377 15.15 3.42 35.09
C ASP A 377 15.66 4.42 34.04
N PHE A 378 14.74 5.13 33.37
CA PHE A 378 15.11 6.16 32.39
C PHE A 378 15.94 7.30 33.02
N PHE A 379 15.53 7.77 34.20
CA PHE A 379 16.21 8.87 34.87
C PHE A 379 17.64 8.50 35.28
N ILE A 380 17.85 7.31 35.83
CA ILE A 380 19.18 6.80 36.22
C ILE A 380 20.09 6.65 34.99
N GLU A 381 19.57 6.12 33.89
CA GLU A 381 20.35 5.96 32.65
C GLU A 381 20.82 7.29 32.07
N ASN A 382 19.99 8.33 32.18
CA ASN A 382 20.29 9.66 31.66
C ASN A 382 20.85 10.62 32.72
N ILE A 383 21.12 10.16 33.95
CA ILE A 383 21.44 11.03 35.09
C ILE A 383 22.64 11.95 34.83
N LYS A 384 23.59 11.49 34.01
CA LYS A 384 24.79 12.25 33.62
C LYS A 384 24.51 13.45 32.71
N SER A 385 23.32 13.52 32.13
CA SER A 385 22.90 14.61 31.25
C SER A 385 22.24 15.77 32.01
N PHE A 386 22.14 15.67 33.34
CA PHE A 386 21.54 16.69 34.21
C PHE A 386 22.61 17.29 35.12
N ASP A 387 22.44 18.57 35.48
CA ASP A 387 23.23 19.17 36.57
C ASP A 387 22.63 18.84 37.94
N LEU A 388 23.37 19.21 38.99
CA LEU A 388 23.02 18.92 40.37
C LEU A 388 21.62 19.44 40.77
N GLU A 389 21.26 20.65 40.36
CA GLU A 389 19.99 21.27 40.75
C GLU A 389 18.81 20.61 40.01
N HIS A 390 18.98 20.29 38.73
CA HIS A 390 18.00 19.51 37.97
C HIS A 390 17.75 18.13 38.61
N ILE A 391 18.82 17.43 39.00
CA ILE A 391 18.70 16.11 39.62
C ILE A 391 17.94 16.20 40.94
N LYS A 392 18.28 17.18 41.79
CA LYS A 392 17.57 17.43 43.05
C LYS A 392 16.10 17.75 42.82
N ASN A 393 15.79 18.61 41.86
CA ASN A 393 14.41 18.99 41.55
C ASN A 393 13.58 17.80 41.06
N ILE A 394 14.08 17.06 40.07
CA ILE A 394 13.41 15.87 39.52
C ILE A 394 13.20 14.81 40.62
N ARG A 395 14.21 14.57 41.45
CA ARG A 395 14.11 13.66 42.60
C ARG A 395 13.05 14.12 43.60
N ASN A 396 12.97 15.41 43.92
CA ASN A 396 11.96 15.94 44.83
C ASN A 396 10.53 15.79 44.27
N ILE A 397 10.34 16.08 42.98
CA ILE A 397 9.05 15.84 42.28
C ILE A 397 8.68 14.36 42.41
N TYR A 398 9.59 13.47 42.05
CA TYR A 398 9.38 12.03 42.10
C TYR A 398 8.98 11.55 43.50
N GLN A 399 9.69 12.01 44.54
CA GLN A 399 9.46 11.59 45.93
C GLN A 399 8.19 12.16 46.55
N SER A 400 7.59 13.18 45.95
CA SER A 400 6.34 13.75 46.43
C SER A 400 5.14 12.79 46.25
N GLU A 401 5.27 11.80 45.36
CA GLU A 401 4.23 10.83 45.05
C GLU A 401 4.45 9.50 45.81
N PRO A 402 3.53 9.06 46.69
CA PRO A 402 3.66 7.79 47.40
C PRO A 402 3.83 6.55 46.51
N GLN A 403 3.27 6.55 45.28
CA GLN A 403 3.50 5.44 44.34
C GLN A 403 4.99 5.32 43.96
N CYS A 404 5.75 6.40 43.99
CA CYS A 404 7.18 6.40 43.68
C CYS A 404 8.06 5.86 44.81
N THR A 405 7.65 6.07 46.07
CA THR A 405 8.45 5.73 47.26
C THR A 405 8.08 4.39 47.91
N ASN A 406 6.84 3.94 47.76
CA ASN A 406 6.33 2.73 48.41
C ASN A 406 6.56 1.45 47.58
N ARG A 407 7.20 1.56 46.41
CA ARG A 407 7.54 0.42 45.55
C ARG A 407 8.79 -0.30 46.03
N ARG A 408 8.90 -1.59 45.68
CA ARG A 408 9.95 -2.50 46.15
C ARG A 408 11.37 -2.02 45.86
N ASN A 409 11.62 -1.43 44.69
CA ASN A 409 12.98 -1.10 44.25
C ASN A 409 13.42 0.31 44.62
N HIS A 410 12.51 1.14 45.18
CA HIS A 410 12.75 2.56 45.49
C HIS A 410 14.06 2.79 46.24
N SER A 411 14.27 2.09 47.37
CA SER A 411 15.44 2.32 48.23
C SER A 411 16.76 2.08 47.50
N SER A 412 16.84 1.06 46.64
CA SER A 412 18.07 0.74 45.91
C SER A 412 18.34 1.76 44.81
N GLU A 413 17.30 2.14 44.05
CA GLU A 413 17.42 3.09 42.95
C GLU A 413 17.66 4.53 43.44
N ASP A 414 16.96 4.97 44.48
CA ASP A 414 17.20 6.28 45.11
C ASP A 414 18.61 6.40 45.70
N SER A 415 19.18 5.29 46.19
CA SER A 415 20.57 5.28 46.68
C SER A 415 21.57 5.55 45.55
N LYS A 416 21.32 5.04 44.33
CA LYS A 416 22.16 5.34 43.15
C LYS A 416 22.09 6.82 42.77
N VAL A 417 20.90 7.42 42.84
CA VAL A 417 20.71 8.85 42.58
C VAL A 417 21.43 9.69 43.63
N LYS A 418 21.31 9.34 44.92
CA LYS A 418 22.05 9.99 46.01
C LYS A 418 23.56 9.91 45.84
N GLU A 419 24.09 8.73 45.53
CA GLU A 419 25.53 8.56 45.30
C GLU A 419 26.03 9.48 44.17
N TYR A 420 25.21 9.67 43.14
CA TYR A 420 25.53 10.60 42.05
C TYR A 420 25.44 12.07 42.47
N ILE A 421 24.46 12.44 43.31
CA ILE A 421 24.38 13.79 43.93
C ILE A 421 25.63 14.05 44.78
N ASP A 422 26.01 13.12 45.66
CA ASP A 422 27.16 13.25 46.56
C ASP A 422 28.47 13.43 45.75
N LYS A 423 28.60 12.70 44.63
CA LYS A 423 29.71 12.85 43.67
C LYS A 423 29.80 14.25 43.07
N LEU A 424 28.67 14.87 42.75
CA LEU A 424 28.62 16.22 42.18
C LEU A 424 28.82 17.32 43.24
N GLU A 425 28.37 17.09 44.48
CA GLU A 425 28.57 18.01 45.59
C GLU A 425 30.01 18.01 46.12
N ASN A 426 30.70 16.87 46.02
CA ASN A 426 32.03 16.67 46.58
C ASN A 426 33.02 16.08 45.54
N PRO A 427 33.35 16.84 44.47
CA PRO A 427 34.19 16.34 43.38
C PRO A 427 35.60 15.93 43.84
N ASP A 428 36.13 16.55 44.89
CA ASP A 428 37.52 16.37 45.35
C ASP A 428 37.75 15.18 46.30
N LEU A 429 36.70 14.43 46.67
CA LEU A 429 36.79 13.36 47.68
C LEU A 429 37.02 11.94 47.08
N LEU A 430 36.98 11.78 45.75
CA LEU A 430 37.03 10.46 45.09
C LEU A 430 38.29 10.15 44.27
N ASP A 431 39.14 11.14 43.96
CA ASP A 431 40.44 10.91 43.28
C ASP A 431 41.53 10.36 44.23
N ALA A 432 41.24 10.20 45.53
CA ALA A 432 42.21 9.77 46.54
C ALA A 432 42.29 8.25 46.76
N THR A 433 41.56 7.42 46.00
CA THR A 433 41.52 5.96 46.22
C THR A 433 42.17 5.09 45.13
N GLU A 434 42.85 5.67 44.15
CA GLU A 434 43.73 4.92 43.23
C GLU A 434 45.20 5.37 43.34
N THR A 435 45.83 5.11 44.48
CA THR A 435 47.29 4.94 44.51
C THR A 435 47.60 3.58 45.14
N VAL A 436 47.96 2.64 44.28
CA VAL A 436 48.59 1.35 44.64
C VAL A 436 49.95 1.66 45.28
N PRO A 437 50.35 1.04 46.40
CA PRO A 437 51.70 1.21 46.93
C PRO A 437 52.71 0.46 46.05
N ASP A 438 53.74 1.18 45.59
CA ASP A 438 54.91 0.59 44.93
C ASP A 438 55.55 -0.46 45.85
N ALA A 439 55.53 -1.72 45.39
CA ALA A 439 56.32 -2.77 45.99
C ALA A 439 57.75 -2.71 45.45
N GLU A 440 58.70 -2.42 46.33
CA GLU A 440 60.14 -2.57 46.11
C GLU A 440 60.46 -3.99 45.62
N LEU A 441 60.91 -4.11 44.37
CA LEU A 441 61.54 -5.32 43.84
C LEU A 441 63.03 -5.25 44.17
N ASN A 442 63.42 -6.01 45.20
CA ASN A 442 64.82 -6.33 45.48
C ASN A 442 65.41 -7.16 44.33
N GLU A 443 66.49 -6.64 43.77
CA GLU A 443 67.49 -7.41 43.03
C GLU A 443 68.17 -8.41 43.97
N ASP A 444 68.23 -9.69 43.59
CA ASP A 444 69.47 -10.47 43.74
C ASP A 444 69.47 -11.78 42.90
N PHE A 445 70.59 -11.93 42.19
CA PHE A 445 71.09 -12.89 41.18
C PHE A 445 71.35 -14.33 41.74
N PRO A 446 71.96 -15.35 41.06
CA PRO A 446 72.77 -15.34 39.82
C PRO A 446 72.69 -16.56 38.85
N SER A 447 73.43 -16.37 37.73
CA SER A 447 74.11 -17.31 36.80
C SER A 447 73.30 -18.25 35.91
#